data_AF-A0AA42NP61-F1
#
_entry.id   AF-A0AA42NP61-F1
#
_cell.length_a   1.000
_cell.length_b   1.000
_cell.length_c   1.000
_cell.angle_alpha   90.00
_cell.angle_beta   90.00
_cell.angle_gamma   90.00
#
_symmetry.space_group_name_H-M   'P 1'
#
loop_
_entity.id
_entity.type
_entity.pdbx_description
1 polymer ?
#
loop_
_entity_poly.entity_id
_entity_poly.type
_entity_poly.pdbx_seq_one_letter_code
_entity_poly.pdbx_strand_id
1 'polypeptide(L)'
;DGNRQSMPIIEVTLATLQLDALARLGRHAELLRRAEQAVGVAHQRSDLYLLPETLRLQADALFASDAPARALALLDEAEALAERFGAGSLSLRLAATRQRWQPSPQAEARLEEMRDRYGEQEIDQA
;
A
#
# COMPACT_ATOMS: atom_id res chain seq x y z
N ASP A 1 -12.32 -2.35 -35.68
CA ASP A 1 -12.02 -1.56 -34.47
C ASP A 1 -11.78 -2.46 -33.27
N GLY A 2 -10.61 -3.08 -33.25
CA GLY A 2 -10.22 -4.08 -32.27
C GLY A 2 -9.19 -3.55 -31.28
N ASN A 3 -9.26 -4.07 -30.05
CA ASN A 3 -8.11 -4.31 -29.17
C ASN A 3 -7.65 -3.22 -28.17
N ARG A 4 -8.50 -2.29 -27.72
CA ARG A 4 -8.18 -1.39 -26.56
C ARG A 4 -8.89 -1.75 -25.25
N GLN A 5 -9.33 -3.01 -25.09
CA GLN A 5 -10.00 -3.47 -23.86
C GLN A 5 -9.20 -4.48 -23.04
N SER A 6 -7.93 -4.71 -23.39
CA SER A 6 -6.98 -5.56 -22.67
C SER A 6 -5.85 -4.62 -22.21
N MET A 7 -5.60 -4.24 -20.96
CA MET A 7 -5.74 -4.90 -19.66
C MET A 7 -5.83 -3.83 -18.56
N PRO A 8 -6.89 -3.79 -17.73
CA PRO A 8 -7.00 -2.83 -16.61
C PRO A 8 -5.97 -3.11 -15.49
N ILE A 9 -5.62 -4.38 -15.24
CA ILE A 9 -4.69 -4.82 -14.19
C ILE A 9 -3.26 -4.30 -14.40
N ILE A 10 -2.84 -4.06 -15.67
CA ILE A 10 -1.49 -3.52 -15.95
C ILE A 10 -1.37 -2.11 -15.37
N GLU A 11 -2.40 -1.28 -15.50
CA GLU A 11 -2.27 0.15 -15.22
C GLU A 11 -2.07 0.43 -13.73
N VAL A 12 -2.82 -0.23 -12.84
CA VAL A 12 -2.66 -0.05 -11.39
C VAL A 12 -1.37 -0.69 -10.91
N THR A 13 -1.03 -1.89 -11.41
CA THR A 13 0.23 -2.56 -11.07
C THR A 13 1.45 -1.75 -11.48
N LEU A 14 1.46 -1.23 -12.72
CA LEU A 14 2.53 -0.38 -13.22
C LEU A 14 2.59 0.94 -12.44
N ALA A 15 1.44 1.53 -12.10
CA ALA A 15 1.39 2.71 -11.26
C ALA A 15 2.04 2.45 -9.90
N THR A 16 1.72 1.34 -9.22
CA THR A 16 2.33 1.00 -7.93
C THR A 16 3.85 0.85 -8.02
N LEU A 17 4.38 0.24 -9.10
CA LEU A 17 5.83 0.16 -9.34
C LEU A 17 6.46 1.55 -9.53
N GLN A 18 5.80 2.44 -10.27
CA GLN A 18 6.25 3.81 -10.43
C GLN A 18 6.24 4.57 -9.09
N LEU A 19 5.22 4.37 -8.25
CA LEU A 19 5.14 4.99 -6.93
C LEU A 19 6.28 4.52 -6.02
N ASP A 20 6.58 3.21 -6.00
CA ASP A 20 7.72 2.68 -5.24
C ASP A 20 9.05 3.29 -5.71
N ALA A 21 9.24 3.43 -7.03
CA ALA A 21 10.42 4.10 -7.58
C ALA A 21 10.51 5.58 -7.14
N LEU A 22 9.40 6.31 -7.17
CA LEU A 22 9.35 7.70 -6.69
C LEU A 22 9.63 7.81 -5.19
N ALA A 23 9.17 6.85 -4.38
CA ALA A 23 9.42 6.80 -2.94
C ALA A 23 10.93 6.64 -2.67
N ARG A 24 11.58 5.70 -3.34
CA ARG A 24 13.03 5.46 -3.21
C ARG A 24 13.88 6.63 -3.66
N LEU A 25 13.40 7.43 -4.60
CA LEU A 25 14.06 8.65 -5.09
C LEU A 25 13.75 9.89 -4.23
N GLY A 26 12.94 9.77 -3.17
CA GLY A 26 12.54 10.90 -2.32
C GLY A 26 11.64 11.93 -3.03
N ARG A 27 11.03 11.57 -4.18
CA ARG A 27 10.20 12.47 -4.99
C ARG A 27 8.77 12.53 -4.46
N HIS A 28 8.60 12.84 -3.17
CA HIS A 28 7.33 12.73 -2.44
C HIS A 28 6.19 13.53 -3.08
N ALA A 29 6.44 14.78 -3.49
CA ALA A 29 5.41 15.61 -4.12
C ALA A 29 4.86 15.02 -5.43
N GLU A 30 5.70 14.33 -6.21
CA GLU A 30 5.25 13.66 -7.43
C GLU A 30 4.56 12.34 -7.14
N LEU A 31 5.08 11.57 -6.18
CA LEU A 31 4.43 10.36 -5.68
C LEU A 31 2.98 10.66 -5.30
N LEU A 32 2.74 11.68 -4.47
CA LEU A 32 1.40 12.03 -4.01
C LEU A 32 0.45 12.33 -5.17
N ARG A 33 0.87 13.16 -6.13
CA ARG A 33 0.06 13.47 -7.33
C ARG A 33 -0.25 12.23 -8.17
N ARG A 34 0.73 11.34 -8.38
CA ARG A 34 0.56 10.12 -9.16
C ARG A 34 -0.33 9.10 -8.45
N ALA A 35 -0.21 9.03 -7.13
CA ALA A 35 -0.99 8.11 -6.34
C ALA A 35 -2.46 8.53 -6.27
N GLU A 36 -2.76 9.83 -6.16
CA GLU A 36 -4.15 10.32 -6.26
C GLU A 36 -4.81 9.91 -7.58
N GLN A 37 -4.06 9.98 -8.69
CA GLN A 37 -4.53 9.50 -10.00
C GLN A 37 -4.77 7.98 -10.00
N ALA A 38 -3.84 7.21 -9.44
CA ALA A 38 -3.94 5.75 -9.36
C ALA A 38 -5.14 5.30 -8.51
N VAL A 39 -5.39 5.94 -7.37
CA VAL A 39 -6.56 5.69 -6.51
C VAL A 39 -7.86 5.96 -7.27
N GLY A 40 -7.95 7.07 -8.00
CA GLY A 40 -9.12 7.39 -8.82
C GLY A 40 -9.41 6.31 -9.87
N VAL A 41 -8.36 5.83 -10.57
CA VAL A 41 -8.48 4.76 -11.57
C VAL A 41 -8.88 3.43 -10.93
N ALA A 42 -8.27 3.06 -9.81
CA ALA A 42 -8.57 1.85 -9.06
C ALA A 42 -10.06 1.78 -8.68
N HIS A 43 -10.62 2.87 -8.15
CA HIS A 43 -12.04 2.96 -7.82
C HIS A 43 -12.94 2.92 -9.06
N GLN A 44 -12.62 3.72 -10.08
CA GLN A 44 -13.40 3.76 -11.32
C GLN A 44 -13.52 2.38 -11.97
N ARG A 45 -12.47 1.57 -11.88
CA ARG A 45 -12.39 0.24 -12.50
C ARG A 45 -12.68 -0.91 -11.55
N SER A 46 -12.95 -0.63 -10.27
CA SER A 46 -13.04 -1.65 -9.21
C SER A 46 -11.80 -2.56 -9.12
N ASP A 47 -10.63 -2.08 -9.55
CA ASP A 47 -9.35 -2.76 -9.44
C ASP A 47 -8.66 -2.37 -8.13
N LEU A 48 -9.18 -2.92 -7.04
CA LEU A 48 -8.83 -2.49 -5.68
C LEU A 48 -7.70 -3.31 -5.05
N TYR A 49 -7.20 -4.35 -5.74
CA TYR A 49 -6.25 -5.30 -5.15
C TYR A 49 -4.94 -4.64 -4.67
N LEU A 50 -4.43 -3.68 -5.44
CA LEU A 50 -3.21 -2.92 -5.11
C LEU A 50 -3.48 -1.56 -4.44
N LEU A 51 -4.75 -1.27 -4.12
CA LEU A 51 -5.10 -0.05 -3.40
C LEU A 51 -4.39 0.03 -2.03
N PRO A 52 -4.28 -1.03 -1.21
CA PRO A 52 -3.56 -0.96 0.06
C PRO A 52 -2.10 -0.51 -0.10
N GLU A 53 -1.40 -1.02 -1.12
CA GLU A 53 0.00 -0.64 -1.36
C GLU A 53 0.12 0.81 -1.86
N THR A 54 -0.83 1.25 -2.69
CA THR A 54 -0.89 2.63 -3.17
C THR A 54 -1.09 3.61 -2.01
N LEU A 55 -2.04 3.32 -1.12
CA LEU A 55 -2.32 4.11 0.08
C LEU A 55 -1.13 4.10 1.05
N ARG A 56 -0.47 2.94 1.23
CA ARG A 56 0.74 2.82 2.06
C ARG A 56 1.87 3.74 1.55
N LEU A 57 2.14 3.76 0.25
CA LEU A 57 3.16 4.60 -0.36
C LEU A 57 2.81 6.10 -0.22
N GLN A 58 1.53 6.47 -0.32
CA GLN A 58 1.08 7.83 -0.02
C GLN A 58 1.31 8.20 1.44
N ALA A 59 0.97 7.32 2.37
CA ALA A 59 1.20 7.55 3.79
C ALA A 59 2.69 7.75 4.10
N ASP A 60 3.56 6.89 3.57
CA ASP A 60 5.02 7.00 3.73
C ASP A 60 5.53 8.37 3.24
N ALA A 61 5.08 8.81 2.06
CA ALA A 61 5.42 10.13 1.52
C ALA A 61 4.86 11.30 2.35
N LEU A 62 3.66 11.17 2.92
CA LEU A 62 3.04 12.17 3.78
C LEU A 62 3.77 12.29 5.12
N PHE A 63 4.18 11.17 5.73
CA PHE A 63 5.02 11.21 6.92
C PHE A 63 6.35 11.91 6.64
N ALA A 64 7.00 11.57 5.53
CA ALA A 64 8.24 12.23 5.10
C ALA A 64 8.06 13.71 4.72
N SER A 65 6.82 14.17 4.55
CA SER A 65 6.46 15.57 4.24
C SER A 65 5.78 16.28 5.42
N ASP A 66 5.95 15.76 6.65
CA ASP A 66 5.41 16.33 7.90
C ASP A 66 3.87 16.49 7.92
N ALA A 67 3.15 15.53 7.33
CA ALA A 67 1.69 15.46 7.32
C ALA A 67 1.13 14.19 8.01
N PRO A 68 1.49 13.92 9.29
CA PRO A 68 1.23 12.63 9.94
C PRO A 68 -0.25 12.29 10.12
N ALA A 69 -1.11 13.28 10.37
CA ALA A 69 -2.55 13.02 10.54
C ALA A 69 -3.21 12.48 9.27
N ARG A 70 -2.82 13.01 8.10
CA ARG A 70 -3.29 12.51 6.80
C ARG A 70 -2.68 11.14 6.50
N ALA A 71 -1.40 10.95 6.81
CA ALA A 71 -0.72 9.68 6.61
C ALA A 71 -1.39 8.54 7.41
N LEU A 72 -1.75 8.83 8.67
CA LEU A 72 -2.47 7.90 9.54
C LEU A 72 -3.80 7.44 8.96
N ALA A 73 -4.63 8.38 8.51
CA ALA A 73 -5.93 8.04 7.93
C ALA A 73 -5.78 7.10 6.71
N LEU A 74 -4.75 7.32 5.88
CA LEU A 74 -4.46 6.43 4.74
C LEU A 74 -3.96 5.05 5.19
N LEU A 75 -3.15 4.97 6.26
CA LEU A 75 -2.73 3.69 6.80
C LEU A 75 -3.91 2.90 7.38
N ASP A 76 -4.80 3.55 8.13
CA ASP A 76 -5.99 2.91 8.69
C ASP A 76 -6.88 2.33 7.57
N GLU A 77 -7.08 3.09 6.48
CA GLU A 77 -7.83 2.62 5.31
C GLU A 77 -7.12 1.43 4.61
N ALA A 78 -5.81 1.53 4.42
CA ALA A 78 -5.02 0.49 3.77
C ALA A 78 -5.02 -0.82 4.56
N GLU A 79 -4.93 -0.74 5.89
CA GLU A 79 -5.01 -1.88 6.80
C GLU A 79 -6.37 -2.58 6.70
N ALA A 80 -7.47 -1.81 6.78
CA ALA A 80 -8.81 -2.35 6.63
C ALA A 80 -9.03 -3.05 5.27
N LEU A 81 -8.47 -2.50 4.19
CA LEU A 81 -8.53 -3.10 2.86
C LEU A 81 -7.70 -4.38 2.77
N ALA A 82 -6.46 -4.37 3.28
CA ALA A 82 -5.57 -5.53 3.25
C ALA A 82 -6.17 -6.70 4.05
N GLU A 83 -6.76 -6.42 5.21
CA GLU A 83 -7.47 -7.42 6.02
C GLU A 83 -8.69 -7.98 5.28
N ARG A 84 -9.51 -7.13 4.68
CA ARG A 84 -10.68 -7.56 3.90
C ARG A 84 -10.30 -8.45 2.72
N PHE A 85 -9.14 -8.23 2.11
CA PHE A 85 -8.66 -9.03 0.99
C PHE A 85 -7.85 -10.25 1.41
N GLY A 86 -7.55 -10.42 2.70
CA GLY A 86 -6.64 -11.47 3.17
C GLY A 86 -5.22 -11.32 2.62
N ALA A 87 -4.79 -10.09 2.31
CA ALA A 87 -3.53 -9.81 1.64
C ALA A 87 -2.36 -9.79 2.64
N GLY A 88 -1.93 -10.96 3.13
CA GLY A 88 -0.92 -11.11 4.19
C GLY A 88 0.39 -10.35 3.94
N SER A 89 0.90 -10.40 2.70
CA SER A 89 2.13 -9.65 2.33
C SER A 89 1.96 -8.14 2.44
N LEU A 90 0.77 -7.61 2.12
CA LEU A 90 0.45 -6.18 2.25
C LEU A 90 0.23 -5.80 3.71
N SER A 91 -0.44 -6.64 4.49
CA SER A 91 -0.61 -6.44 5.93
C SER A 91 0.75 -6.35 6.65
N LEU A 92 1.71 -7.21 6.30
CA LEU A 92 3.07 -7.14 6.83
C LEU A 92 3.78 -5.83 6.47
N ARG A 93 3.67 -5.37 5.21
CA ARG A 93 4.26 -4.09 4.78
C ARG A 93 3.64 -2.89 5.49
N LEU A 94 2.33 -2.91 5.72
CA LEU A 94 1.61 -1.87 6.44
C LEU A 94 2.05 -1.81 7.91
N ALA A 95 2.10 -2.95 8.60
CA ALA A 95 2.60 -3.03 9.97
C ALA A 95 4.05 -2.52 10.09
N ALA A 96 4.92 -2.87 9.14
CA ALA A 96 6.29 -2.37 9.10
C ALA A 96 6.37 -0.85 8.87
N THR A 97 5.48 -0.30 8.03
CA THR A 97 5.39 1.15 7.78
C THR A 97 4.91 1.88 9.04
N ARG A 98 3.89 1.35 9.73
CA ARG A 98 3.39 1.91 10.99
C ARG A 98 4.46 1.89 12.08
N GLN A 99 5.17 0.78 12.27
CA GLN A 99 6.25 0.69 13.27
C GLN A 99 7.39 1.66 13.00
N ARG A 100 7.71 1.93 11.72
CA ARG A 100 8.74 2.90 11.35
C ARG A 100 8.38 4.33 11.75
N TRP A 101 7.15 4.77 11.46
CA TRP A 101 6.73 6.16 11.65
C TRP A 101 6.09 6.43 13.01
N GLN A 102 5.55 5.38 13.66
CA GLN A 102 4.89 5.44 14.96
C GLN A 102 5.33 4.26 15.84
N PRO A 103 6.61 4.25 16.23
CA PRO A 103 7.14 3.19 17.07
C PRO A 103 6.37 3.14 18.39
N SER A 104 5.81 1.97 18.69
CA SER A 104 5.10 1.69 19.93
C SER A 104 5.14 0.19 20.22
N PRO A 105 4.99 -0.24 21.49
CA PRO A 105 4.88 -1.67 21.80
C PRO A 105 3.73 -2.35 21.04
N GLN A 106 2.64 -1.63 20.78
CA GLN A 106 1.51 -2.15 20.01
C GLN A 106 1.87 -2.34 18.53
N ALA A 107 2.55 -1.37 17.91
CA ALA A 107 2.98 -1.48 16.52
C ALA A 107 4.07 -2.55 16.31
N GLU A 108 4.94 -2.75 17.30
CA GLU A 108 5.92 -3.84 17.32
C GLU A 108 5.25 -5.21 17.41
N ALA A 109 4.34 -5.40 18.37
CA ALA A 109 3.58 -6.64 18.50
C ALA A 109 2.77 -6.96 17.24
N ARG A 110 2.16 -5.94 16.62
CA ARG A 110 1.43 -6.09 15.36
C ARG A 110 2.34 -6.52 14.20
N LEU A 111 3.53 -5.93 14.10
CA LEU A 111 4.51 -6.32 13.09
C LEU A 111 4.93 -7.78 13.26
N GLU A 112 5.18 -8.22 14.49
CA GLU A 112 5.56 -9.60 14.77
C GLU A 112 4.42 -10.58 14.44
N GLU A 113 3.19 -10.28 14.86
CA GLU A 113 1.99 -11.06 14.51
C GLU A 113 1.84 -11.24 12.98
N MET A 114 2.11 -10.20 12.20
CA MET A 114 2.03 -10.28 10.74
C MET A 114 3.19 -11.06 10.12
N ARG A 115 4.37 -11.06 10.73
CA ARG A 115 5.50 -11.88 10.28
C ARG A 115 5.21 -13.36 10.47
N ASP A 116 4.74 -13.74 11.65
CA ASP A 116 4.40 -15.14 11.97
C ASP A 116 3.32 -15.65 11.01
N ARG A 117 2.23 -14.89 10.88
CA ARG A 117 1.13 -15.25 9.97
C ARG A 117 1.57 -15.38 8.51
N TYR A 118 2.42 -14.48 8.03
CA TYR A 118 2.90 -14.55 6.65
C TYR A 118 3.84 -15.76 6.44
N GLY A 119 4.70 -16.06 7.42
CA GLY A 119 5.58 -17.23 7.39
C GLY A 119 4.82 -18.55 7.37
N GLU A 120 3.74 -18.67 8.15
CA GLU A 120 2.86 -19.85 8.14
C GLU A 120 2.13 -20.02 6.80
N GLN A 121 1.65 -18.91 6.21
CA GLN A 121 0.96 -18.94 4.91
C GLN A 121 1.85 -19.35 3.73
N GLU A 122 3.15 -19.03 3.75
CA GLU A 122 4.09 -19.49 2.71
C GLU A 122 4.37 -20.99 2.83
N ILE A 123 4.35 -21.56 4.04
CA ILE A 123 4.56 -22.99 4.27
C ILE A 123 3.35 -23.80 3.79
N ASP A 124 2.13 -23.34 4.04
CA ASP A 124 0.90 -24.04 3.64
C ASP A 124 0.62 -23.99 2.12
N GLN A 125 1.30 -23.12 1.37
CA GLN A 125 1.16 -22.98 -0.08
C GLN A 125 2.31 -23.62 -0.89
N ALA A 126 3.32 -24.20 -0.22
CA ALA A 126 4.49 -24.85 -0.82
C ALA A 126 4.36 -26.38 -0.89
#